data_AF-A0AAD4ZD23-F1
#
_entry.id   AF-A0AAD4ZD23-F1
#
_cell.length_a   1.000
_cell.length_b   1.000
_cell.length_c   1.000
_cell.angle_alpha   90.00
_cell.angle_beta   90.00
_cell.angle_gamma   90.00
#
_symmetry.space_group_name_H-M   'P 1'
#
loop_
_entity.id
_entity.type
_entity.pdbx_description
1 polymer ?
#
loop_
_entity_poly.entity_id
_entity_poly.type
_entity_poly.pdbx_seq_one_letter_code
_entity_poly.pdbx_strand_id
1 'polypeptide(L)'
;MFEWKQTDVIGYVLRRIGEDGRVIQEFIELGAKAKVAASEAMDAEAALGNIPDEFLDPIQYTFMKDPVILPSARITSDPFNRSHLTADMLYQQRIEGKNTRVH
;
A
#
# COMPACT_ATOMS: atom_id res chain seq x y z
N MET A 1 12.07 -20.52 17.39
CA MET A 1 10.81 -20.06 16.77
C MET A 1 9.80 -19.98 17.90
N PHE A 2 9.59 -18.78 18.46
CA PHE A 2 8.81 -18.61 19.69
C PHE A 2 7.33 -18.75 19.36
N GLU A 3 6.75 -19.88 19.75
CA GLU A 3 5.32 -20.11 19.77
C GLU A 3 4.74 -19.18 20.84
N TRP A 4 4.10 -18.09 20.43
CA TRP A 4 3.36 -17.21 21.32
C TRP A 4 2.19 -18.01 21.91
N LYS A 5 2.43 -18.74 23.00
CA LYS A 5 1.36 -19.23 23.87
C LYS A 5 0.69 -17.98 24.38
N GLN A 6 -0.48 -17.68 23.80
CA GLN A 6 -1.40 -16.63 24.22
C GLN A 6 -1.57 -16.74 25.74
N THR A 7 -0.79 -15.98 26.50
CA THR A 7 -0.94 -15.93 27.94
C THR A 7 -2.23 -15.16 28.19
N ASP A 8 -3.21 -15.81 28.80
CA ASP A 8 -4.52 -15.25 29.18
C ASP A 8 -4.36 -14.21 30.30
N VAL A 9 -3.50 -13.20 30.10
CA VAL A 9 -3.16 -12.19 31.11
C VAL A 9 -4.42 -11.43 31.51
N ILE A 10 -5.28 -11.15 30.54
CA ILE A 10 -6.51 -10.38 30.75
C ILE A 10 -7.54 -11.22 31.53
N GLY A 11 -7.75 -12.49 31.15
CA GLY A 11 -8.62 -13.39 31.90
C GLY A 11 -8.15 -13.60 33.34
N TYR A 12 -6.84 -13.73 33.55
CA TYR A 12 -6.24 -13.81 34.88
C TYR A 12 -6.46 -12.54 35.71
N VAL A 13 -6.26 -11.36 35.12
CA VAL A 13 -6.46 -10.07 35.82
C VAL A 13 -7.93 -9.85 36.15
N LEU A 14 -8.84 -10.05 35.20
CA LEU A 14 -10.29 -9.87 35.39
C LEU A 14 -10.83 -10.79 36.51
N ARG A 15 -10.35 -12.03 36.57
CA ARG A 15 -10.71 -12.97 37.64
C ARG A 15 -10.16 -12.56 39.01
N ARG A 16 -9.08 -11.77 39.06
CA ARG A 16 -8.48 -11.27 40.32
C ARG A 16 -9.18 -10.04 40.87
N ILE A 17 -9.81 -9.23 40.02
CA ILE A 17 -10.60 -8.05 40.43
C ILE A 17 -12.07 -8.37 40.75
N GLY A 18 -12.52 -9.61 40.52
CA GLY A 18 -13.84 -10.09 40.94
C GLY A 18 -14.94 -9.94 39.89
N GLU A 19 -14.57 -9.81 38.61
CA GLU A 19 -15.52 -9.60 37.53
C GLU A 19 -16.37 -10.84 37.23
N ASP A 20 -17.62 -10.64 36.79
CA ASP A 20 -18.55 -11.73 36.48
C ASP A 20 -17.94 -12.63 35.39
N GLY A 21 -17.92 -13.94 35.63
CA GLY A 21 -17.33 -14.92 34.71
C GLY A 21 -17.91 -14.87 33.29
N ARG A 22 -19.13 -14.34 33.14
CA ARG A 22 -19.75 -14.07 31.83
C ARG A 22 -19.01 -13.02 31.02
N VAL A 23 -18.62 -11.90 31.66
CA VAL A 23 -17.86 -10.83 30.98
C VAL A 23 -16.48 -11.32 30.58
N ILE A 24 -15.86 -12.14 31.43
CA ILE A 24 -14.57 -12.78 31.12
C ILE A 24 -14.70 -13.68 29.89
N GLN A 25 -15.77 -14.47 29.80
CA GLN A 25 -16.01 -15.37 28.67
C GLN A 25 -16.27 -14.60 27.37
N GLU A 26 -17.11 -13.56 27.41
CA GLU A 26 -17.38 -12.69 26.27
C GLU A 26 -16.10 -12.02 25.76
N PHE A 27 -15.23 -11.58 26.68
CA PHE A 27 -13.96 -10.96 26.31
C PHE A 27 -12.99 -11.93 25.65
N ILE A 28 -12.91 -13.17 26.15
CA ILE A 28 -12.12 -14.24 25.52
C ILE A 28 -12.63 -14.54 24.11
N GLU A 29 -13.95 -14.63 23.94
CA GLU A 29 -14.57 -14.86 22.62
C GLU A 29 -14.32 -13.70 21.65
N LEU A 30 -14.40 -12.46 22.13
CA LEU A 30 -14.08 -11.28 21.33
C LEU A 30 -12.62 -11.29 20.88
N GLY A 31 -11.69 -11.60 21.79
CA GLY A 31 -10.27 -11.73 21.47
C GLY A 31 -9.99 -12.83 20.43
N ALA A 32 -10.67 -13.97 20.55
CA ALA A 32 -10.58 -15.05 19.57
C ALA A 32 -11.10 -14.61 18.19
N LYS A 33 -12.27 -13.96 18.13
CA LYS A 33 -12.84 -13.42 16.88
C LYS A 33 -11.96 -12.34 16.26
N ALA A 34 -11.43 -11.43 17.06
CA ALA A 34 -10.52 -10.39 16.60
C ALA A 34 -9.22 -10.97 16.01
N LYS A 35 -8.68 -12.03 16.63
CA LYS A 35 -7.50 -12.73 16.13
C LYS A 35 -7.76 -13.42 14.78
N VAL A 36 -8.92 -14.08 14.64
CA VAL A 36 -9.33 -14.69 13.37
C VAL A 36 -9.47 -13.62 12.30
N ALA A 37 -10.22 -12.54 12.58
CA ALA A 37 -10.41 -11.44 11.64
C ALA A 37 -9.08 -10.75 11.26
N ALA A 38 -8.15 -10.58 12.21
CA ALA A 38 -6.83 -10.04 11.94
C ALA A 38 -5.99 -10.99 11.06
N SER A 39 -6.03 -12.30 11.32
CA SER A 39 -5.35 -13.30 10.48
C SER A 39 -5.93 -13.31 9.07
N GLU A 40 -7.26 -13.33 8.94
CA GLU A 40 -7.95 -13.29 7.65
C GLU A 40 -7.64 -12.01 6.87
N ALA A 41 -7.54 -10.86 7.55
CA ALA A 41 -7.13 -9.60 6.92
C ALA A 41 -5.68 -9.66 6.44
N MET A 42 -4.76 -10.20 7.24
CA MET A 42 -3.35 -10.38 6.84
C MET A 42 -3.22 -11.35 5.66
N ASP A 43 -3.97 -12.46 5.67
CA ASP A 43 -3.97 -13.44 4.59
C ASP A 43 -4.57 -12.86 3.31
N ALA A 44 -5.61 -12.04 3.42
CA ALA A 44 -6.21 -11.33 2.28
C ALA A 44 -5.25 -10.29 1.69
N GLU A 45 -4.54 -9.51 2.52
CA GLU A 45 -3.49 -8.60 2.06
C GLU A 45 -2.35 -9.35 1.37
N ALA A 46 -1.92 -10.48 1.93
CA ALA A 46 -0.88 -11.32 1.34
C ALA A 46 -1.31 -11.92 -0.01
N ALA A 47 -2.59 -12.24 -0.18
CA ALA A 47 -3.15 -12.76 -1.43
C ALA A 47 -3.31 -11.70 -2.53
N LEU A 48 -3.56 -10.44 -2.14
CA LEU A 48 -3.71 -9.32 -3.08
C LEU A 48 -2.37 -8.93 -3.76
N GLY A 49 -1.24 -9.33 -3.18
CA GLY A 49 0.09 -9.08 -3.74
C GLY A 49 0.45 -7.60 -3.79
N ASN A 50 1.61 -7.29 -4.35
CA ASN A 50 2.03 -5.91 -4.55
C ASN A 50 1.39 -5.33 -5.82
N ILE A 51 1.08 -4.04 -5.78
CA ILE A 51 0.66 -3.29 -6.96
C ILE A 51 1.76 -3.41 -8.03
N PRO A 52 1.44 -3.79 -9.28
CA PRO A 52 2.43 -3.83 -10.36
C PRO A 52 3.05 -2.44 -10.60
N ASP A 53 4.36 -2.41 -10.86
CA ASP A 53 5.14 -1.17 -11.02
C ASP A 53 4.60 -0.24 -12.12
N GLU A 54 3.94 -0.78 -13.14
CA GLU A 54 3.34 0.00 -14.24
C GLU A 54 2.20 0.93 -13.81
N PHE A 55 1.61 0.71 -12.64
CA PHE A 55 0.57 1.57 -12.05
C PHE A 55 1.13 2.56 -11.01
N LEU A 56 2.44 2.50 -10.74
CA LEU A 56 3.10 3.39 -9.80
C LEU A 56 3.69 4.59 -10.54
N ASP A 57 3.55 5.77 -9.93
CA ASP A 57 4.19 6.98 -10.43
C ASP A 57 5.72 6.81 -10.37
N PRO A 58 6.45 7.09 -11.46
CA PRO A 58 7.88 6.81 -11.55
C PRO A 58 8.74 7.66 -10.59
N ILE A 59 8.22 8.76 -10.06
CA ILE A 59 8.92 9.63 -9.10
C ILE A 59 8.51 9.28 -7.68
N GLN A 60 7.21 9.20 -7.42
CA GLN A 60 6.68 9.06 -6.07
C GLN A 60 6.52 7.60 -5.63
N TYR A 61 6.55 6.65 -6.56
CA TYR A 61 6.30 5.24 -6.32
C TYR A 61 4.98 5.00 -5.57
N THR A 62 3.97 5.81 -5.91
CA THR A 62 2.60 5.76 -5.39
C THR A 62 1.65 5.44 -6.52
N PHE A 63 0.49 4.85 -6.21
CA PHE A 63 -0.53 4.54 -7.22
C PHE A 63 -0.99 5.80 -7.97
N MET A 64 -0.90 5.79 -9.30
CA MET A 64 -1.35 6.89 -10.16
C MET A 64 -2.88 6.96 -10.19
N LYS A 65 -3.45 8.13 -9.94
CA LYS A 65 -4.90 8.38 -10.02
C LYS A 65 -5.31 8.98 -11.35
N ASP A 66 -4.46 9.83 -11.92
CA ASP A 66 -4.67 10.44 -13.23
C ASP A 66 -3.42 10.31 -14.11
N PRO A 67 -3.18 9.12 -14.70
CA PRO A 67 -1.99 8.85 -15.50
C PRO A 67 -1.98 9.69 -16.80
N VAL A 68 -0.97 10.53 -16.98
CA VAL A 68 -0.74 11.29 -18.23
C VAL A 68 0.56 10.89 -18.91
N ILE A 69 0.57 10.93 -20.25
CA ILE A 69 1.76 10.65 -21.06
C ILE A 69 2.59 11.93 -21.19
N LEU A 70 3.87 11.84 -20.80
CA LEU A 70 4.77 12.98 -20.87
C LEU A 70 5.31 13.19 -22.30
N PRO A 71 5.41 14.45 -22.77
CA PRO A 71 5.81 14.74 -24.15
C PRO A 71 7.24 14.34 -24.50
N SER A 72 8.15 14.33 -23.52
CA SER A 72 9.58 14.08 -23.70
C SER A 72 9.96 12.60 -23.58
N ALA A 73 9.31 11.90 -22.65
CA ALA A 73 9.78 10.61 -22.14
C ALA A 73 8.93 9.43 -22.61
N ARG A 74 7.71 9.66 -23.15
CA ARG A 74 6.69 8.59 -23.38
C ARG A 74 6.47 7.71 -22.14
N ILE A 75 6.74 8.23 -20.95
CA ILE A 75 6.48 7.60 -19.66
C ILE A 75 5.17 8.19 -19.12
N THR A 76 4.40 7.36 -18.44
CA THR A 76 3.15 7.72 -17.77
C THR A 76 3.44 8.19 -16.33
N SER A 77 2.87 9.31 -15.89
CA SER A 77 3.05 9.87 -14.54
C SER A 77 1.78 10.59 -14.08
N ASP A 78 1.59 10.79 -12.77
CA ASP A 78 0.44 11.53 -12.19
C ASP A 78 0.83 12.99 -11.92
N PRO A 79 0.30 13.96 -12.70
CA PRO A 79 0.71 15.36 -12.63
C PRO A 79 0.10 16.12 -11.44
N PHE A 80 -0.87 15.55 -10.73
CA PHE A 80 -1.57 16.20 -9.61
C PHE A 80 -0.97 15.88 -8.25
N ASN A 81 -0.03 14.93 -8.21
CA ASN A 81 0.84 14.74 -7.07
C ASN A 81 1.87 15.88 -7.06
N ARG A 82 1.83 16.73 -6.04
CA ARG A 82 2.45 18.09 -5.93
C ARG A 82 3.99 18.19 -6.12
N SER A 83 4.66 17.16 -6.62
CA SER A 83 6.05 17.23 -7.04
C SER A 83 6.16 18.06 -8.33
N HIS A 84 7.12 18.98 -8.37
CA HIS A 84 7.46 19.65 -9.62
C HIS A 84 8.03 18.63 -10.61
N LEU A 85 7.47 18.54 -11.81
CA LEU A 85 8.03 17.75 -12.91
C LEU A 85 9.48 18.18 -13.16
N THR A 86 10.38 17.22 -13.40
CA THR A 86 11.78 17.54 -13.71
C THR A 86 11.89 18.14 -15.10
N ALA A 87 12.93 18.92 -15.37
CA ALA A 87 13.11 19.58 -16.67
C ALA A 87 13.13 18.56 -17.82
N ASP A 88 13.73 17.39 -17.60
CA ASP A 88 13.79 16.31 -18.59
C ASP A 88 12.42 15.75 -18.98
N MET A 89 11.39 15.92 -18.14
CA MET A 89 10.01 15.47 -18.40
C MET A 89 9.18 16.45 -19.24
N LEU A 90 9.67 17.68 -19.45
CA LEU A 90 8.93 18.76 -20.10
C LEU A 90 9.38 19.06 -21.53
N TYR A 91 10.57 18.63 -21.94
CA TYR A 91 11.12 18.95 -23.27
C TYR A 91 10.59 18.03 -24.38
N GLN A 92 9.73 18.53 -25.27
CA GLN A 92 9.49 17.83 -26.52
C GLN A 92 10.78 17.73 -27.33
N GLN A 93 11.24 16.50 -27.59
CA GLN A 93 12.33 16.26 -28.54
C GLN A 93 11.88 16.81 -29.90
N ARG A 94 12.47 17.94 -30.29
CA ARG A 94 12.32 18.48 -31.63
C ARG A 94 12.89 17.46 -32.60
N ILE A 95 12.01 16.81 -33.35
CA ILE A 95 12.38 16.00 -34.52
C ILE A 95 13.13 16.92 -35.49
N GLU A 96 14.46 16.91 -35.41
CA GLU A 96 15.33 17.58 -36.38
C GLU A 96 15.21 16.85 -37.72
N GLY A 97 14.43 17.45 -38.62
CA GLY A 97 14.32 17.01 -40.00
C GLY A 97 15.70 17.05 -40.67
N LYS A 98 16.20 15.87 -41.05
CA LYS A 98 17.35 15.73 -41.95
C LYS A 98 16.99 16.36 -43.30
N ASN A 99 17.35 17.62 -43.50
CA ASN A 99 17.28 18.30 -44.79
C ASN A 99 18.57 18.02 -45.57
N THR A 100 18.65 16.86 -46.21
CA THR A 100 19.60 16.63 -47.30
C THR A 100 19.07 17.34 -48.55
N ARG A 101 19.36 18.64 -48.67
CA ARG A 101 19.31 19.33 -49.96
C ARG A 101 20.59 18.98 -50.72
N VAL A 102 20.47 18.05 -51.65
CA VAL A 102 21.41 17.87 -52.76
C VAL A 102 21.08 18.94 -53.81
N HIS A 103 21.98 19.89 -54.01
CA HIS A 103 22.15 20.65 -55.25
C HIS A 103 23.60 21.12 -55.34
#